data_AF-A0AAN5YRA1-F1
#
_entry.id   AF-A0AAN5YRA1-F1
#
_cell.length_a   1.000
_cell.length_b   1.000
_cell.length_c   1.000
_cell.angle_alpha   90.00
_cell.angle_beta   90.00
_cell.angle_gamma   90.00
#
_symmetry.space_group_name_H-M   'P 1'
#
loop_
_entity.id
_entity.type
_entity.pdbx_description
1 polymer ?
#
loop_
_entity_poly.entity_id
_entity_poly.type
_entity_poly.pdbx_seq_one_letter_code
_entity_poly.pdbx_strand_id
1 'polypeptide(L)'
;MTLGFVLCAIWGFILGGALRPIHSVLPLFVVMYGIFNAFQEMSPGVLTFPCASESFPTPLRGHFTTGTEVFTPIQNSFDSNFKGQQAVFLMRSGFAVLGGLCSWFLIHDMSRELETEIARFKAYLEENGYNISHYGEALLVERRT
;
A
#
# COMPACT_ATOMS: atom_id res chain seq x y z
N MET A 1 4.49 -7.92 -0.69
CA MET A 1 3.28 -7.06 -0.66
C MET A 1 2.01 -7.89 -0.53
N THR A 2 1.83 -8.91 -1.36
CA THR A 2 0.68 -9.84 -1.33
C THR A 2 0.41 -10.48 0.05
N LEU A 3 1.45 -10.89 0.77
CA LEU A 3 1.31 -11.51 2.10
C LEU A 3 0.59 -10.59 3.10
N GLY A 4 0.90 -9.29 3.09
CA GLY A 4 0.21 -8.32 3.95
C GLY A 4 -1.27 -8.18 3.58
N PHE A 5 -1.59 -8.14 2.28
CA PHE A 5 -2.97 -8.03 1.81
C PHE A 5 -3.82 -9.23 2.23
N VAL A 6 -3.26 -10.44 2.13
CA VAL A 6 -3.93 -11.68 2.54
C VAL A 6 -4.16 -11.71 4.04
N LEU A 7 -3.15 -11.38 4.85
CA LEU A 7 -3.29 -11.32 6.31
C LEU A 7 -4.30 -10.26 6.74
N CYS A 8 -4.26 -9.07 6.13
CA CYS A 8 -5.22 -8.00 6.38
C CYS A 8 -6.65 -8.44 6.01
N ALA A 9 -6.84 -9.11 4.87
CA ALA A 9 -8.15 -9.60 4.44
C ALA A 9 -8.74 -10.61 5.44
N ILE A 10 -7.95 -11.63 5.81
CA ILE A 10 -8.35 -12.67 6.78
C ILE A 10 -8.75 -12.02 8.11
N TRP A 11 -7.90 -11.15 8.64
CA TRP A 11 -8.15 -10.51 9.94
C TRP A 11 -9.35 -9.57 9.92
N GLY A 12 -9.56 -8.84 8.82
CA GLY A 12 -10.74 -7.99 8.66
C GLY A 12 -12.04 -8.79 8.47
N PHE A 13 -12.00 -9.98 7.85
CA PHE A 13 -13.17 -10.88 7.80
C PHE A 13 -13.51 -11.44 9.18
N ILE A 14 -12.49 -11.75 10.00
CA ILE A 14 -12.68 -12.19 11.39
C ILE A 14 -13.32 -11.07 12.22
N LEU A 15 -12.79 -9.84 12.14
CA LEU A 15 -13.33 -8.68 12.85
C LEU A 15 -14.74 -8.31 12.36
N GLY A 16 -14.98 -8.34 11.06
CA GLY A 16 -16.30 -8.07 10.47
C GLY A 16 -17.31 -9.17 10.79
N GLY A 17 -16.94 -10.45 10.75
CA GLY A 17 -17.83 -11.57 11.06
C GLY A 17 -18.16 -11.69 12.54
N ALA A 18 -17.17 -11.53 13.42
CA ALA A 18 -17.28 -11.69 14.86
C ALA A 18 -17.41 -10.35 15.62
N LEU A 19 -17.86 -9.28 14.96
CA LEU A 19 -17.95 -7.95 15.59
C LEU A 19 -18.84 -7.95 16.86
N ARG A 20 -19.89 -8.78 16.91
CA ARG A 20 -20.82 -8.87 18.05
C ARG A 20 -20.15 -9.36 19.33
N PRO A 21 -19.51 -10.55 19.37
CA PRO A 21 -18.81 -11.00 20.56
C PRO A 21 -17.60 -10.13 20.88
N ILE A 22 -16.87 -9.63 19.89
CA ILE A 22 -15.66 -8.84 20.11
C ILE A 22 -15.98 -7.48 20.74
N HIS A 23 -17.07 -6.82 20.34
CA HIS A 23 -17.49 -5.54 20.93
C HIS A 23 -17.89 -5.67 22.42
N SER A 24 -18.27 -6.86 22.88
CA SER A 24 -18.58 -7.07 24.31
C SER A 24 -17.34 -7.07 25.21
N VAL A 25 -16.14 -7.29 24.65
CA VAL A 25 -14.87 -7.35 25.37
C VAL A 25 -13.90 -6.31 24.79
N LEU A 26 -14.00 -5.08 25.27
CA LEU A 26 -13.21 -3.93 24.81
C LEU A 26 -11.69 -4.19 24.73
N PRO A 27 -11.00 -4.78 25.72
CA PRO A 27 -9.56 -5.02 25.61
C PRO A 27 -9.20 -6.02 24.50
N LEU A 28 -10.07 -7.01 24.23
CA LEU A 28 -9.88 -7.95 23.12
C LEU A 28 -10.02 -7.24 21.78
N PHE A 29 -11.02 -6.35 21.65
CA PHE A 29 -11.19 -5.52 20.47
C PHE A 29 -9.95 -4.66 20.18
N VAL A 30 -9.39 -3.99 21.20
CA VAL A 30 -8.21 -3.14 21.04
C VAL A 30 -7.01 -3.93 20.52
N VAL A 31 -6.73 -5.11 21.08
CA VAL A 31 -5.60 -5.94 20.64
C VAL A 31 -5.81 -6.44 19.21
N MET A 32 -6.99 -6.98 18.89
CA MET A 32 -7.26 -7.47 17.54
C MET A 32 -7.25 -6.35 16.50
N TYR A 33 -7.78 -5.17 16.85
CA TYR A 33 -7.77 -3.99 16.00
C TYR A 33 -6.36 -3.40 15.83
N GLY A 34 -5.52 -3.45 16.87
CA GLY A 34 -4.10 -3.06 16.79
C GLY A 34 -3.32 -3.94 15.81
N ILE A 35 -3.50 -5.27 15.89
CA ILE A 35 -2.91 -6.23 14.95
C ILE A 35 -3.43 -5.97 13.52
N PHE A 36 -4.73 -5.71 13.38
CA PHE A 36 -5.33 -5.34 12.10
C PHE A 36 -4.69 -4.09 11.48
N ASN A 37 -4.43 -3.04 12.27
CA ASN A 37 -3.74 -1.84 11.79
C ASN A 37 -2.29 -2.11 11.42
N ALA A 38 -1.57 -2.93 12.18
CA ALA A 38 -0.20 -3.30 11.84
C ALA A 38 -0.11 -4.03 10.48
N PHE A 39 -1.03 -4.95 10.19
CA PHE A 39 -1.06 -5.65 8.90
C PHE A 39 -1.46 -4.76 7.72
N GLN A 40 -2.26 -3.71 7.95
CA GLN A 40 -2.58 -2.72 6.92
C GLN A 40 -1.34 -1.89 6.53
N GLU A 41 -0.51 -1.52 7.49
CA GLU A 41 0.74 -0.80 7.19
C GLU A 41 1.72 -1.67 6.39
N MET A 42 1.77 -2.97 6.70
CA MET A 42 2.58 -3.94 5.96
C MET A 42 2.06 -4.23 4.53
N SER A 43 0.81 -3.86 4.22
CA SER A 43 0.20 -4.05 2.91
C SER A 43 0.11 -2.77 2.08
N PRO A 44 -1.01 -2.03 1.95
CA PRO A 44 -0.99 -0.80 1.16
C PRO A 44 -0.17 0.33 1.80
N GLY A 45 0.05 0.32 3.12
CA GLY A 45 0.74 1.41 3.83
C GLY A 45 2.13 1.70 3.28
N VAL A 46 2.94 0.66 3.04
CA VAL A 46 4.32 0.82 2.52
C VAL A 46 4.38 1.47 1.12
N LEU A 47 3.36 1.31 0.27
CA LEU A 47 3.32 1.92 -1.06
C LEU A 47 2.57 3.25 -1.10
N THR A 48 1.76 3.56 -0.09
CA THR A 48 0.93 4.77 -0.11
C THR A 48 1.80 6.02 -0.18
N PHE A 49 2.87 6.09 0.62
CA PHE A 49 3.78 7.24 0.60
C PHE A 49 4.66 7.31 -0.65
N PRO A 50 5.39 6.25 -1.06
CA PRO A 50 6.22 6.28 -2.27
C PRO A 50 5.41 6.53 -3.54
N CYS A 51 4.25 5.89 -3.68
CA CYS A 51 3.40 6.06 -4.86
C CYS A 51 2.83 7.47 -4.96
N ALA A 52 2.34 8.05 -3.86
CA ALA A 52 1.93 9.45 -3.82
C ALA A 52 3.10 10.41 -4.08
N SER A 53 4.30 9.99 -3.70
CA SER A 53 5.54 10.72 -3.85
C SER A 53 5.99 10.80 -5.32
N GLU A 54 5.97 9.67 -6.02
CA GLU A 54 6.54 9.51 -7.35
C GLU A 54 5.52 9.81 -8.47
N SER A 55 4.23 9.59 -8.21
CA SER A 55 3.18 9.77 -9.24
C SER A 55 2.73 11.21 -9.43
N PHE A 56 3.04 12.12 -8.48
CA PHE A 56 2.52 13.49 -8.51
C PHE A 56 3.63 14.56 -8.42
N PRO A 57 3.51 15.66 -9.19
CA PRO A 57 4.39 16.82 -9.06
C PRO A 57 4.40 17.34 -7.63
N THR A 58 5.56 17.81 -7.16
CA THR A 58 5.80 18.32 -5.79
C THR A 58 4.68 19.20 -5.19
N PRO A 59 4.03 20.13 -5.92
CA PRO A 59 2.93 20.93 -5.35
C PRO A 59 1.61 20.17 -5.06
N LEU A 60 1.43 18.96 -5.59
CA LEU A 60 0.18 18.19 -5.48
C LEU A 60 0.23 17.03 -4.46
N ARG A 61 1.40 16.78 -3.83
CA ARG A 61 1.64 15.66 -2.90
C ARG A 61 0.73 15.57 -1.67
N GLY A 62 -0.11 16.57 -1.40
CA GLY A 62 -1.02 16.60 -0.24
C GLY A 62 -2.52 16.62 -0.57
N HIS A 63 -2.92 16.66 -1.85
CA HIS A 63 -4.33 16.90 -2.22
C HIS A 63 -5.20 15.64 -2.33
N PHE A 64 -4.62 14.45 -2.45
CA PHE A 64 -5.37 13.21 -2.65
C PHE A 64 -5.53 12.43 -1.33
N THR A 65 -6.39 12.94 -0.43
CA THR A 65 -6.65 12.33 0.89
C THR A 65 -8.08 11.81 1.02
N THR A 66 -8.72 11.40 -0.08
CA THR A 66 -10.17 11.16 -0.10
C THR A 66 -10.53 9.68 -0.20
N GLY A 67 -10.08 8.88 0.77
CA GLY A 67 -10.46 7.46 0.90
C GLY A 67 -11.57 7.20 1.93
N THR A 68 -11.78 8.12 2.87
CA THR A 68 -12.69 7.95 4.01
C THR A 68 -14.09 8.50 3.76
N GLU A 69 -14.26 9.39 2.77
CA GLU A 69 -15.56 10.00 2.47
C GLU A 69 -16.60 8.99 1.96
N VAL A 70 -16.16 7.90 1.33
CA VAL A 70 -17.06 6.83 0.87
C VAL A 70 -17.60 5.97 2.03
N PHE A 71 -17.00 6.02 3.22
CA PHE A 71 -17.48 5.22 4.34
C PHE A 71 -18.76 5.77 4.99
N THR A 72 -18.95 7.10 4.97
CA THR A 72 -20.16 7.74 5.50
C THR A 72 -21.45 7.34 4.76
N PRO A 73 -21.54 7.43 3.42
CA PRO A 73 -22.76 7.02 2.71
C PRO A 73 -23.01 5.51 2.84
N ILE A 74 -21.94 4.71 2.89
CA ILE A 74 -22.04 3.27 3.11
C ILE A 74 -22.66 2.96 4.48
N GLN A 75 -22.19 3.59 5.55
CA GLN A 75 -22.73 3.36 6.90
C GLN A 75 -24.19 3.81 7.02
N ASN A 76 -24.54 4.91 6.37
CA ASN A 76 -25.90 5.46 6.36
C ASN A 76 -26.89 4.62 5.54
N SER A 77 -26.41 3.71 4.69
CA SER A 77 -27.27 2.80 3.90
C SER A 77 -27.78 1.60 4.72
N PHE A 78 -27.34 1.44 5.98
CA PHE A 78 -27.77 0.34 6.85
C PHE A 78 -28.62 0.83 8.02
N ASP A 79 -29.64 0.03 8.40
CA ASP A 79 -30.61 0.36 9.46
C ASP A 79 -30.01 0.56 10.86
N SER A 80 -28.78 0.09 11.10
CA SER A 80 -28.12 0.16 12.40
C SER A 80 -26.66 0.50 12.23
N ASN A 81 -26.16 1.44 13.03
CA ASN A 81 -24.76 1.84 13.06
C ASN A 81 -23.82 0.63 13.24
N PHE A 82 -24.23 -0.34 14.05
CA PHE A 82 -23.49 -1.59 14.24
C PHE A 82 -23.37 -2.43 12.96
N LYS A 83 -24.48 -2.60 12.21
CA LYS A 83 -24.47 -3.30 10.92
C LYS A 83 -23.66 -2.52 9.87
N GLY A 84 -23.73 -1.19 9.90
CA GLY A 84 -22.94 -0.32 9.02
C GLY A 84 -21.44 -0.50 9.25
N GLN A 85 -20.98 -0.46 10.50
CA GLN A 85 -19.58 -0.72 10.84
C GLN A 85 -19.14 -2.13 10.43
N GLN A 86 -19.99 -3.13 10.68
CA GLN A 86 -19.75 -4.52 10.28
C GLN A 86 -19.57 -4.65 8.76
N ALA A 87 -20.47 -4.02 7.98
CA ALA A 87 -20.44 -4.01 6.53
C ALA A 87 -19.18 -3.31 5.99
N VAL A 88 -18.77 -2.19 6.59
CA VAL A 88 -17.53 -1.49 6.21
C VAL A 88 -16.30 -2.38 6.39
N PHE A 89 -16.18 -3.11 7.52
CA PHE A 89 -15.08 -4.05 7.71
C PHE A 89 -15.07 -5.16 6.65
N LEU A 90 -16.24 -5.75 6.35
CA LEU A 90 -16.36 -6.81 5.35
C LEU A 90 -16.03 -6.32 3.94
N MET A 91 -16.51 -5.14 3.54
CA MET A 91 -16.19 -4.54 2.25
C MET A 91 -14.71 -4.19 2.15
N ARG A 92 -14.13 -3.61 3.20
CA ARG A 92 -12.69 -3.30 3.25
C ARG A 92 -11.85 -4.56 3.08
N SER A 93 -12.22 -5.66 3.73
CA SER A 93 -11.59 -6.97 3.52
C SER A 93 -11.74 -7.48 2.09
N GLY A 94 -12.91 -7.31 1.47
CA GLY A 94 -13.10 -7.65 0.05
C GLY A 94 -12.15 -6.87 -0.87
N PHE A 95 -12.00 -5.56 -0.65
CA PHE A 95 -11.02 -4.75 -1.38
C PHE A 95 -9.58 -5.16 -1.09
N ALA A 96 -9.26 -5.60 0.13
CA ALA A 96 -7.93 -6.13 0.45
C ALA A 96 -7.63 -7.44 -0.30
N VAL A 97 -8.62 -8.32 -0.50
CA VAL A 97 -8.46 -9.52 -1.36
C VAL A 97 -8.21 -9.12 -2.80
N LEU A 98 -9.00 -8.20 -3.35
CA LEU A 98 -8.80 -7.68 -4.71
C LEU A 98 -7.42 -7.04 -4.88
N GLY A 99 -6.99 -6.22 -3.91
CA GLY A 99 -5.65 -5.63 -3.87
C GLY A 99 -4.54 -6.68 -3.82
N GLY A 100 -4.73 -7.76 -3.06
CA GLY A 100 -3.83 -8.91 -3.03
C GLY A 100 -3.75 -9.64 -4.37
N LEU A 101 -4.88 -9.89 -5.03
CA LEU A 101 -4.93 -10.50 -6.35
C LEU A 101 -4.25 -9.61 -7.41
N CYS A 102 -4.56 -8.32 -7.42
CA CYS A 102 -3.89 -7.34 -8.28
C CYS A 102 -2.39 -7.31 -8.01
N SER A 103 -1.96 -7.29 -6.74
CA SER A 103 -0.54 -7.31 -6.37
C SER A 103 0.15 -8.60 -6.78
N TRP A 104 -0.56 -9.73 -6.88
CA TRP A 104 0.03 -11.00 -7.29
C TRP A 104 0.12 -11.14 -8.81
N PHE A 105 -0.86 -10.64 -9.56
CA PHE A 105 -0.92 -10.79 -11.01
C PHE A 105 -0.29 -9.62 -11.80
N LEU A 106 -0.38 -8.39 -11.28
CA LEU A 106 0.05 -7.19 -12.00
C LEU A 106 1.47 -6.75 -11.66
N ILE A 107 1.96 -7.08 -10.46
CA ILE A 107 3.32 -6.72 -10.05
C ILE A 107 4.25 -7.87 -10.40
N HIS A 108 5.11 -7.66 -11.39
CA HIS A 108 6.23 -8.56 -11.66
C HIS A 108 7.22 -8.52 -10.48
N ASP A 109 7.67 -9.69 -10.03
CA ASP A 109 8.77 -9.78 -9.07
C ASP A 109 10.05 -9.26 -9.72
N MET A 110 10.37 -7.99 -9.46
CA MET A 110 11.67 -7.42 -9.73
C MET A 110 12.69 -7.97 -8.73
N SER A 111 13.93 -8.15 -9.17
CA SER A 111 15.01 -8.59 -8.28
C SER A 111 15.08 -7.67 -7.06
N ARG A 112 15.09 -8.25 -5.86
CA ARG A 112 15.25 -7.46 -4.62
C ARG A 112 16.65 -6.88 -4.48
N GLU A 113 17.61 -7.41 -5.24
CA GLU A 113 18.97 -6.93 -5.32
C GLU A 113 19.10 -5.86 -6.39
N LEU A 114 19.06 -4.61 -5.93
CA LEU A 114 19.30 -3.42 -6.75
C LEU A 114 20.66 -3.48 -7.44
N GLU A 115 21.66 -4.09 -6.81
CA GLU A 115 23.01 -4.24 -7.38
C GLU A 115 23.02 -5.08 -8.65
N THR A 116 22.22 -6.15 -8.72
CA THR A 116 22.09 -6.98 -9.93
C THR A 116 21.45 -6.20 -11.06
N GLU A 117 20.47 -5.37 -10.75
CA GLU A 117 19.76 -4.55 -11.73
C GLU A 117 20.65 -3.41 -12.25
N ILE A 118 21.40 -2.76 -11.36
CA ILE A 118 22.44 -1.78 -11.73
C ILE A 118 23.50 -2.44 -12.62
N ALA A 119 23.94 -3.66 -12.31
CA ALA A 119 24.92 -4.38 -13.13
C ALA A 119 24.39 -4.69 -14.53
N ARG A 120 23.13 -5.15 -14.66
CA ARG A 120 22.48 -5.38 -15.95
C ARG A 120 22.32 -4.09 -16.75
N PHE A 121 21.96 -2.99 -16.09
CA PHE A 121 21.83 -1.70 -16.75
C PHE A 121 23.17 -1.15 -17.24
N LYS A 122 24.24 -1.30 -16.44
CA LYS A 122 25.60 -0.94 -16.87
C LYS A 122 26.06 -1.74 -18.09
N ALA A 123 25.85 -3.06 -18.08
CA ALA A 123 26.17 -3.91 -19.22
C ALA A 123 25.38 -3.50 -20.48
N TYR A 124 24.10 -3.19 -20.34
CA TYR A 124 23.28 -2.67 -21.44
C TYR A 124 23.82 -1.34 -22.01
N LEU A 125 24.27 -0.42 -21.16
CA LEU A 125 24.85 0.85 -21.60
C LEU A 125 26.17 0.65 -22.37
N GLU A 126 27.04 -0.26 -21.90
CA GLU A 126 28.29 -0.60 -22.61
C GLU A 126 28.01 -1.24 -23.97
N GLU A 127 27.05 -2.16 -24.05
CA GLU A 127 26.64 -2.81 -25.30
C GLU A 127 26.09 -1.80 -26.32
N ASN A 128 25.44 -0.74 -25.87
CA ASN A 128 24.94 0.34 -26.72
C ASN A 128 25.95 1.47 -26.95
N GLY A 129 27.22 1.28 -26.55
CA GLY A 129 28.32 2.21 -26.84
C GLY A 129 28.37 3.46 -25.96
N TYR A 130 27.67 3.47 -24.82
CA TYR A 130 27.75 4.56 -23.85
C TYR A 130 28.98 4.39 -22.95
N ASN A 131 29.74 5.46 -22.75
CA ASN A 131 30.88 5.47 -21.84
C ASN A 131 30.40 5.63 -20.38
N ILE A 132 30.54 4.56 -19.60
CA ILE A 132 30.14 4.53 -18.18
C ILE A 132 31.22 4.97 -17.19
N SER A 133 32.37 5.49 -17.63
CA SER A 133 33.45 5.92 -16.73
C SER A 133 33.02 7.05 -15.77
N HIS A 134 32.05 7.88 -16.16
CA HIS A 134 31.46 8.94 -15.33
C HIS A 134 30.08 8.57 -14.74
N TYR A 135 29.71 7.29 -14.76
CA TYR A 135 28.41 6.85 -14.28
C TYR A 135 28.27 7.08 -12.76
N GLY A 136 27.34 7.96 -12.37
CA GLY A 136 27.08 8.30 -10.97
C GLY A 136 27.87 9.52 -10.44
N GLU A 137 28.70 10.16 -11.26
CA GLU A 137 29.28 11.46 -10.90
C GLU A 137 28.25 12.58 -11.05
N ALA A 138 28.18 13.47 -10.06
CA ALA A 138 27.40 14.69 -10.18
C ALA A 138 28.01 15.53 -11.32
N LEU A 139 27.22 15.85 -12.35
CA LEU A 139 27.62 16.81 -13.37
C LEU A 139 27.87 18.15 -12.67
N LEU A 140 29.14 18.48 -12.45
CA LEU A 140 29.54 19.82 -12.05
C LEU A 140 29.26 20.75 -13.23
N VAL A 141 28.04 21.27 -13.28
CA VAL A 141 27.68 22.36 -14.19
C VAL A 141 28.34 23.62 -13.63
N GLU A 142 29.61 23.83 -13.98
CA GLU A 142 30.27 25.11 -13.72
C GLU A 142 29.56 26.21 -14.52
N ARG A 143 28.97 27.15 -13.79
CA ARG A 143 28.45 28.40 -14.36
C ARG A 143 29.65 29.18 -14.91
N ARG A 144 29.75 29.31 -16.24
CA ARG A 144 30.70 30.23 -16.88
C ARG A 144 30.45 31.65 -16.35
N THR A 145 31.44 32.19 -15.64
CA THR A 145 31.59 33.61 -15.30
C THR A 145 31.97 34.42 -16.52
#